data_AF-A0A962YSL5-F1
#
_entry.id   AF-A0A962YSL5-F1
#
_cell.length_a   1.000
_cell.length_b   1.000
_cell.length_c   1.000
_cell.angle_alpha   90.00
_cell.angle_beta   90.00
_cell.angle_gamma   90.00
#
_symmetry.space_group_name_H-M   'P 1'
#
loop_
_entity.id
_entity.type
_entity.pdbx_description
1 polymer ?
#
loop_
_entity_poly.entity_id
_entity_poly.type
_entity_poly.pdbx_seq_one_letter_code
_entity_poly.pdbx_strand_id
1 'polypeptide(L)'
;MTTPVRLFSWHFMAPRYWPVWLGLGAMKGMAALPFRWQLRAGRQIGRWAGKIMRRRRRIAAINLALCFPELSSAQRADLLEEHFAALGIGLFETAMAWWAPDEKLYGLARVEGTQYLEQAMARGKGVILLTGHFTTLELGARFITWRHSFHAMYRSHKNSLYEAVMRRERERRSRLPPLPHENLRDLLRAFKRGKAVWYAPDQNHGLRNSVFVPFFGVPTCTITATSRLAALSGAAVVPYFPRRLAGTAG
;
A
#
# COMPACT_ATOMS: atom_id res chain seq x y z
N MET A 1 -7.10 -4.40 23.33
CA MET A 1 -7.46 -5.50 22.40
C MET A 1 -8.68 -5.03 21.63
N THR A 2 -8.61 -4.95 20.31
CA THR A 2 -9.76 -4.61 19.47
C THR A 2 -10.63 -5.85 19.32
N THR A 3 -11.93 -5.73 19.57
CA THR A 3 -12.88 -6.84 19.41
C THR A 3 -12.78 -7.36 17.97
N PRO A 4 -12.58 -8.68 17.75
CA PRO A 4 -12.49 -9.22 16.41
C PRO A 4 -13.78 -8.92 15.65
N VAL A 5 -13.65 -8.32 14.46
CA VAL A 5 -14.81 -7.92 13.67
C VAL A 5 -15.56 -9.18 13.21
N ARG A 6 -16.80 -9.35 13.66
CA ARG A 6 -17.68 -10.43 13.23
C ARG A 6 -18.21 -10.13 11.82
N LEU A 7 -17.47 -10.57 10.81
CA LEU A 7 -17.83 -10.36 9.40
C LEU A 7 -19.17 -10.98 9.01
N PHE A 8 -19.55 -12.10 9.63
CA PHE A 8 -20.81 -12.80 9.38
C PHE A 8 -21.88 -12.42 10.42
N SER A 9 -22.08 -11.13 10.61
CA SER A 9 -23.22 -10.61 11.37
C SER A 9 -24.40 -10.36 10.44
N TRP A 10 -25.64 -10.46 10.95
CA TRP A 10 -26.85 -10.14 10.21
C TRP A 10 -26.80 -8.77 9.51
N HIS A 11 -26.10 -7.80 10.13
CA HIS A 11 -25.85 -6.49 9.54
C HIS A 11 -25.16 -6.56 8.16
N PHE A 12 -24.13 -7.40 8.02
CA PHE A 12 -23.35 -7.53 6.78
C PHE A 12 -23.95 -8.48 5.75
N MET A 13 -25.04 -9.19 6.07
CA MET A 13 -25.76 -10.05 5.13
C MET A 13 -26.86 -9.32 4.35
N ALA A 14 -27.16 -8.06 4.71
CA ALA A 14 -28.17 -7.25 4.04
C ALA A 14 -27.87 -7.08 2.53
N PRO A 15 -28.91 -6.99 1.66
CA PRO A 15 -28.74 -6.92 0.20
C PRO A 15 -27.79 -5.81 -0.30
N ARG A 16 -27.73 -4.68 0.41
CA ARG A 16 -26.80 -3.57 0.12
C ARG A 16 -25.32 -3.99 0.11
N TYR A 17 -24.96 -5.09 0.77
CA TYR A 17 -23.59 -5.58 0.85
C TYR A 17 -23.30 -6.72 -0.14
N TRP A 18 -24.30 -7.26 -0.84
CA TRP A 18 -24.09 -8.37 -1.78
C TRP A 18 -23.09 -8.04 -2.89
N PRO A 19 -23.10 -6.85 -3.54
CA PRO A 19 -22.08 -6.52 -4.54
C PRO A 19 -20.66 -6.50 -3.96
N VAL A 20 -20.52 -6.08 -2.70
CA VAL A 20 -19.23 -6.04 -2.00
C VAL A 20 -18.75 -7.46 -1.69
N TRP A 21 -19.64 -8.34 -1.21
CA TRP A 21 -19.32 -9.75 -1.01
C TRP A 21 -18.92 -10.45 -2.30
N LEU A 22 -19.63 -10.21 -3.39
CA LEU A 22 -19.28 -10.74 -4.71
C LEU A 22 -17.90 -10.23 -5.16
N GLY A 23 -17.62 -8.94 -4.99
CA GLY A 23 -16.31 -8.36 -5.29
C GLY A 23 -15.18 -8.97 -4.46
N LEU A 24 -15.37 -9.11 -3.15
CA LEU A 24 -14.39 -9.73 -2.24
C LEU A 24 -14.20 -11.22 -2.55
N GLY A 25 -15.27 -11.94 -2.88
CA GLY A 25 -15.22 -13.33 -3.32
C GLY A 25 -14.43 -13.48 -4.62
N ALA A 26 -14.67 -12.61 -5.60
CA ALA A 26 -13.92 -12.57 -6.84
C ALA A 26 -12.43 -12.28 -6.58
N MET A 27 -12.10 -11.28 -5.76
CA MET A 27 -10.71 -11.00 -5.38
C MET A 27 -10.06 -12.20 -4.69
N LYS A 28 -10.75 -12.86 -3.75
CA LYS A 28 -10.23 -14.08 -3.12
C LYS A 28 -9.97 -15.19 -4.15
N GLY A 29 -10.85 -15.35 -5.14
CA GLY A 29 -10.63 -16.26 -6.28
C GLY A 29 -9.40 -15.90 -7.12
N MET A 30 -9.16 -14.61 -7.36
CA MET A 30 -7.95 -14.13 -8.06
C MET A 30 -6.66 -14.60 -7.39
N ALA A 31 -6.62 -14.60 -6.05
CA ALA A 31 -5.46 -15.06 -5.28
C ALA A 31 -5.14 -16.55 -5.49
N ALA A 32 -6.11 -17.37 -5.91
CA ALA A 32 -5.92 -18.80 -6.14
C ALA A 32 -5.24 -19.11 -7.49
N LEU A 33 -5.41 -18.25 -8.49
CA LEU A 33 -4.85 -18.45 -9.84
C LEU A 33 -3.31 -18.60 -9.83
N PRO A 34 -2.70 -19.34 -10.76
CA PRO A 34 -1.24 -19.39 -10.85
C PRO A 34 -0.67 -18.00 -11.20
N PHE A 35 0.49 -17.64 -10.63
CA PHE A 35 1.04 -16.28 -10.71
C PHE A 35 1.16 -15.74 -12.14
N ARG A 36 1.60 -16.59 -13.09
CA ARG A 36 1.67 -16.23 -14.53
C ARG A 36 0.34 -15.74 -15.11
N TRP A 37 -0.78 -16.33 -14.68
CA TRP A 37 -2.11 -15.96 -15.15
C TRP A 37 -2.58 -14.67 -14.50
N GLN A 38 -2.26 -14.47 -13.23
CA GLN A 38 -2.53 -13.21 -12.54
C GLN A 38 -1.81 -12.05 -13.23
N LEU A 39 -0.53 -12.23 -13.58
CA LEU A 39 0.23 -11.22 -14.31
C LEU A 39 -0.40 -10.92 -15.68
N ARG A 40 -0.70 -11.95 -16.49
CA ARG A 40 -1.30 -11.75 -17.81
C ARG A 40 -2.68 -11.09 -17.73
N ALA A 41 -3.56 -11.61 -16.88
CA ALA A 41 -4.91 -11.07 -16.70
C ALA A 41 -4.85 -9.64 -16.15
N GLY A 42 -4.03 -9.40 -15.12
CA GLY A 42 -3.81 -8.08 -14.54
C GLY A 42 -3.34 -7.05 -15.56
N ARG A 43 -2.34 -7.39 -16.39
CA ARG A 43 -1.87 -6.48 -17.46
C ARG A 43 -2.99 -6.10 -18.41
N GLN A 44 -3.77 -7.07 -18.87
CA GLN A 44 -4.86 -6.79 -19.82
C GLN A 44 -5.99 -5.99 -19.17
N ILE A 45 -6.45 -6.39 -17.98
CA ILE A 45 -7.46 -5.65 -17.22
C ILE A 45 -7.03 -4.21 -17.00
N GLY A 46 -5.76 -4.01 -16.59
CA GLY A 46 -5.19 -2.69 -16.36
C GLY A 46 -5.20 -1.81 -17.61
N ARG A 47 -4.71 -2.33 -18.74
CA ARG A 47 -4.72 -1.62 -20.04
C ARG A 47 -6.14 -1.26 -20.48
N TRP A 48 -7.09 -2.19 -20.39
CA TRP A 48 -8.50 -1.93 -20.71
C TRP A 48 -9.11 -0.87 -19.80
N ALA A 49 -8.89 -0.98 -18.49
CA ALA A 49 -9.39 -0.02 -17.52
C ALA A 49 -8.80 1.38 -17.73
N GLY A 50 -7.53 1.47 -18.15
CA GLY A 50 -6.88 2.72 -18.54
C GLY A 50 -7.58 3.45 -19.70
N LYS A 51 -8.14 2.71 -20.67
CA LYS A 51 -8.93 3.29 -21.78
C LYS A 51 -10.28 3.84 -21.32
N ILE A 52 -10.89 3.21 -20.32
CA ILE A 52 -12.20 3.60 -19.77
C ILE A 52 -12.05 4.77 -18.80
N MET A 53 -11.04 4.76 -17.93
CA MET A 53 -10.81 5.76 -16.89
C MET A 53 -10.14 7.04 -17.40
N ARG A 54 -10.75 7.71 -18.38
CA ARG A 54 -10.19 8.89 -19.08
C ARG A 54 -9.58 9.94 -18.16
N ARG A 55 -10.26 10.28 -17.06
CA ARG A 55 -9.77 11.26 -16.07
C ARG A 55 -8.47 10.79 -15.38
N ARG A 56 -8.41 9.54 -14.94
CA ARG A 56 -7.22 8.98 -14.26
C ARG A 56 -6.06 8.88 -15.22
N ARG A 57 -6.32 8.47 -16.46
CA ARG A 57 -5.33 8.43 -17.54
C ARG A 57 -4.75 9.81 -17.82
N ARG A 58 -5.59 10.84 -17.93
CA ARG A 58 -5.13 12.23 -18.11
C ARG A 58 -4.22 12.69 -16.97
N ILE A 59 -4.61 12.43 -15.72
CA ILE A 59 -3.79 12.80 -14.54
C ILE A 59 -2.42 12.10 -14.59
N ALA A 60 -2.41 10.78 -14.84
CA ALA A 60 -1.16 10.02 -14.94
C ALA A 60 -0.26 10.55 -16.08
N ALA A 61 -0.83 10.85 -17.25
CA ALA A 61 -0.08 11.42 -18.37
C ALA A 61 0.55 12.78 -18.04
N ILE A 62 -0.18 13.67 -17.36
CA ILE A 62 0.34 14.97 -16.90
C ILE A 62 1.47 14.76 -15.89
N ASN A 63 1.27 13.87 -14.90
CA ASN A 63 2.30 13.58 -13.91
C ASN A 63 3.59 13.03 -14.56
N LEU A 64 3.47 12.13 -15.54
CA LEU A 64 4.62 11.61 -16.29
C LEU A 64 5.34 12.70 -17.09
N ALA A 65 4.60 13.63 -17.70
CA ALA A 65 5.21 14.75 -18.42
C ALA A 65 5.96 15.72 -17.48
N LEU A 66 5.42 15.96 -16.28
CA LEU A 66 6.05 16.79 -15.26
C LEU A 66 7.28 16.12 -14.62
N CYS A 67 7.19 14.82 -14.33
CA CYS A 67 8.26 14.10 -13.61
C CYS A 67 9.38 13.63 -14.53
N PHE A 68 9.09 13.40 -15.81
CA PHE A 68 10.04 12.88 -16.81
C PHE A 68 10.03 13.73 -18.09
N PRO A 69 10.38 15.03 -17.99
CA PRO A 69 10.40 15.93 -19.14
C PRO A 69 11.39 15.48 -20.24
N GLU A 70 12.47 14.79 -19.86
CA GLU A 70 13.53 14.27 -20.72
C GLU A 70 13.08 13.14 -21.66
N LEU A 71 12.00 12.44 -21.34
CA LEU A 71 11.47 11.38 -22.19
C LEU A 71 10.72 11.95 -23.39
N SER A 72 10.76 11.24 -24.53
CA SER A 72 9.93 11.59 -25.68
C SER A 72 8.44 11.37 -25.39
N SER A 73 7.57 11.96 -26.22
CA SER A 73 6.12 11.73 -26.13
C SER A 73 5.76 10.25 -26.28
N ALA A 74 6.45 9.52 -27.16
CA ALA A 74 6.27 8.08 -27.34
C ALA A 74 6.70 7.28 -26.10
N GLN A 75 7.88 7.57 -25.54
CA GLN A 75 8.37 6.91 -24.32
C GLN A 75 7.43 7.14 -23.13
N ARG A 76 6.88 8.36 -22.96
CA ARG A 76 5.88 8.64 -21.93
C ARG A 76 4.56 7.91 -22.17
N ALA A 77 4.14 7.74 -23.42
CA ALA A 77 2.95 6.98 -23.76
C ALA A 77 3.12 5.49 -23.43
N ASP A 78 4.29 4.90 -23.73
CA ASP A 78 4.61 3.52 -23.38
C ASP A 78 4.65 3.33 -21.86
N LEU A 79 5.28 4.26 -21.13
CA LEU A 79 5.31 4.24 -19.67
C LEU A 79 3.90 4.36 -19.06
N LEU A 80 3.02 5.14 -19.68
CA LEU A 80 1.62 5.25 -19.28
C LEU A 80 0.87 3.92 -19.45
N GLU A 81 1.07 3.21 -20.56
CA GLU A 81 0.49 1.88 -20.78
C GLU A 81 1.01 0.86 -19.77
N GLU A 82 2.30 0.87 -19.48
CA GLU A 82 2.90 -0.01 -18.48
C GLU A 82 2.44 0.32 -17.06
N HIS A 83 2.22 1.60 -16.74
CA HIS A 83 1.62 2.01 -15.48
C HIS A 83 0.23 1.41 -15.29
N PHE A 84 -0.64 1.50 -16.31
CA PHE A 84 -1.98 0.91 -16.23
C PHE A 84 -1.93 -0.61 -16.18
N ALA A 85 -1.05 -1.25 -16.94
CA ALA A 85 -0.82 -2.68 -16.84
C ALA A 85 -0.39 -3.09 -15.41
N ALA A 86 0.51 -2.33 -14.78
CA ALA A 86 0.97 -2.54 -13.41
C ALA A 86 -0.12 -2.32 -12.36
N LEU A 87 -1.00 -1.32 -12.55
CA LEU A 87 -2.17 -1.12 -11.70
C LEU A 87 -3.12 -2.32 -11.73
N GLY A 88 -3.36 -2.87 -12.91
CA GLY A 88 -4.19 -4.06 -13.06
C GLY A 88 -3.57 -5.30 -12.40
N ILE A 89 -2.24 -5.48 -12.49
CA ILE A 89 -1.53 -6.50 -11.71
C ILE A 89 -1.66 -6.25 -10.20
N GLY A 90 -1.56 -5.00 -9.76
CA GLY A 90 -1.68 -4.60 -8.35
C GLY A 90 -2.99 -5.02 -7.68
N LEU A 91 -4.08 -5.18 -8.46
CA LEU A 91 -5.34 -5.74 -7.97
C LEU A 91 -5.18 -7.20 -7.53
N PHE A 92 -4.49 -8.02 -8.33
CA PHE A 92 -4.20 -9.42 -8.01
C PHE A 92 -3.21 -9.51 -6.85
N GLU A 93 -2.19 -8.66 -6.82
CA GLU A 93 -1.22 -8.61 -5.73
C GLU A 93 -1.85 -8.22 -4.40
N THR A 94 -2.84 -7.30 -4.41
CA THR A 94 -3.65 -6.98 -3.23
C THR A 94 -4.42 -8.20 -2.75
N ALA A 95 -5.06 -8.94 -3.66
CA ALA A 95 -5.73 -10.18 -3.32
C ALA A 95 -4.78 -11.24 -2.76
N MET A 96 -3.59 -11.38 -3.34
CA MET A 96 -2.54 -12.27 -2.82
C MET A 96 -2.11 -11.87 -1.41
N ALA A 97 -1.84 -10.57 -1.18
CA ALA A 97 -1.44 -10.06 0.12
C ALA A 97 -2.45 -10.42 1.22
N TRP A 98 -3.74 -10.37 0.90
CA TRP A 98 -4.80 -10.63 1.87
C TRP A 98 -5.06 -12.13 2.05
N TRP A 99 -5.19 -12.91 0.97
CA TRP A 99 -5.71 -14.28 1.04
C TRP A 99 -4.76 -15.39 0.62
N ALA A 100 -3.65 -15.11 -0.07
CA ALA A 100 -2.71 -16.17 -0.41
C ALA A 100 -2.08 -16.78 0.85
N PRO A 101 -1.85 -18.11 0.87
CA PRO A 101 -1.03 -18.74 1.90
C PRO A 101 0.44 -18.36 1.72
N ASP A 102 1.23 -18.37 2.81
CA ASP A 102 2.61 -17.86 2.78
C ASP A 102 3.53 -18.74 1.93
N GLU A 103 3.23 -20.03 1.86
CA GLU A 103 3.88 -21.04 1.04
C GLU A 103 3.85 -20.66 -0.46
N LYS A 104 2.76 -20.03 -0.91
CA LYS A 104 2.63 -19.54 -2.30
C LYS A 104 3.49 -18.30 -2.55
N LEU A 105 3.88 -17.57 -1.51
CA LEU A 105 4.52 -16.28 -1.59
C LEU A 105 6.04 -16.33 -1.38
N TYR A 106 6.57 -17.32 -0.65
CA TYR A 106 8.00 -17.36 -0.29
C TYR A 106 8.94 -17.30 -1.50
N GLY A 107 8.58 -17.92 -2.62
CA GLY A 107 9.37 -17.90 -3.86
C GLY A 107 9.27 -16.61 -4.69
N LEU A 108 8.45 -15.64 -4.28
CA LEU A 108 8.19 -14.39 -5.01
C LEU A 108 8.82 -13.17 -4.34
N ALA A 109 9.44 -13.33 -3.17
CA ALA A 109 9.93 -12.21 -2.38
C ALA A 109 11.44 -12.25 -2.22
N ARG A 110 12.12 -11.23 -2.73
CA ARG A 110 13.50 -10.90 -2.35
C ARG A 110 13.50 -9.61 -1.55
N VAL A 111 13.86 -9.69 -0.27
CA VAL A 111 13.94 -8.54 0.63
C VAL A 111 15.40 -8.26 0.92
N GLU A 112 15.87 -7.08 0.53
CA GLU A 112 17.24 -6.62 0.76
C GLU A 112 17.25 -5.48 1.79
N GLY A 113 18.33 -5.34 2.53
CA GLY A 113 18.49 -4.26 3.51
C GLY A 113 17.73 -4.47 4.82
N THR A 114 17.35 -5.71 5.17
CA THR A 114 16.62 -5.99 6.44
C THR A 114 17.43 -5.58 7.67
N GLN A 115 18.76 -5.61 7.59
CA GLN A 115 19.65 -5.17 8.66
C GLN A 115 19.41 -3.71 9.08
N TYR A 116 19.00 -2.82 8.18
CA TYR A 116 18.72 -1.42 8.54
C TYR A 116 17.46 -1.30 9.40
N LEU A 117 16.43 -2.11 9.10
CA LEU A 117 15.23 -2.18 9.91
C LEU A 117 15.52 -2.80 11.27
N GLU A 118 16.25 -3.91 11.31
CA GLU A 118 16.63 -4.61 12.55
C GLU A 118 17.44 -3.71 13.48
N GLN A 119 18.47 -3.03 12.95
CA GLN A 119 19.29 -2.07 13.70
C GLN A 119 18.46 -0.89 14.22
N ALA A 120 17.53 -0.37 13.41
CA ALA A 120 16.66 0.73 13.81
C ALA A 120 15.68 0.29 14.93
N MET A 121 15.12 -0.91 14.83
CA MET A 121 14.25 -1.50 15.84
C MET A 121 15.00 -1.76 17.16
N ALA A 122 16.26 -2.21 17.09
CA ALA A 122 17.10 -2.49 18.26
C ALA A 122 17.37 -1.25 19.14
N ARG A 123 17.23 -0.03 18.59
CA ARG A 123 17.34 1.22 19.37
C ARG A 123 16.20 1.43 20.37
N GLY A 124 15.10 0.66 20.27
CA GLY A 124 13.97 0.72 21.20
C GLY A 124 13.10 1.98 21.10
N LYS A 125 13.36 2.88 20.16
CA LYS A 125 12.61 4.14 19.95
C LYS A 125 11.50 4.04 18.89
N GLY A 126 11.30 2.84 18.33
CA GLY A 126 10.35 2.60 17.25
C GLY A 126 10.88 3.03 15.88
N VAL A 127 10.12 2.73 14.83
CA VAL A 127 10.50 2.98 13.44
C VAL A 127 9.32 3.50 12.63
N ILE A 128 9.52 4.58 11.90
CA ILE A 128 8.64 5.00 10.80
C ILE A 128 9.10 4.22 9.57
N LEU A 129 8.35 3.18 9.22
CA LEU A 129 8.58 2.37 8.03
C LEU A 129 7.96 3.11 6.84
N LEU A 130 8.80 3.83 6.11
CA LEU A 130 8.41 4.82 5.11
C LEU A 130 8.36 4.18 3.72
N THR A 131 7.28 4.38 2.97
CA THR A 131 7.15 3.98 1.55
C THR A 131 6.35 5.04 0.77
N GLY A 132 6.19 4.85 -0.54
CA GLY A 132 5.20 5.54 -1.36
C GLY A 132 4.07 4.61 -1.81
N HIS A 133 3.02 5.16 -2.43
CA HIS A 133 1.91 4.42 -3.04
C HIS A 133 2.31 3.78 -4.38
N PHE A 134 3.22 2.81 -4.34
CA PHE A 134 3.60 1.99 -5.49
C PHE A 134 2.51 0.96 -5.84
N THR A 135 2.51 0.44 -7.07
CA THR A 135 1.48 -0.54 -7.51
C THR A 135 1.50 -1.86 -6.73
N THR A 136 2.65 -2.21 -6.16
CA THR A 136 2.93 -3.44 -5.40
C THR A 136 2.75 -3.27 -3.87
N LEU A 137 2.09 -2.18 -3.44
CA LEU A 137 2.05 -1.72 -2.04
C LEU A 137 1.67 -2.80 -1.01
N GLU A 138 0.52 -3.44 -1.22
CA GLU A 138 -0.06 -4.40 -0.26
C GLU A 138 0.81 -5.66 -0.15
N LEU A 139 1.32 -6.16 -1.26
CA LEU A 139 2.18 -7.35 -1.28
C LEU A 139 3.58 -7.04 -0.74
N GLY A 140 4.12 -5.85 -1.05
CA GLY A 140 5.35 -5.36 -0.45
C GLY A 140 5.24 -5.26 1.08
N ALA A 141 4.15 -4.66 1.58
CA ALA A 141 3.87 -4.62 3.01
C ALA A 141 3.76 -6.04 3.59
N ARG A 142 3.08 -6.97 2.90
CA ARG A 142 2.98 -8.38 3.30
C ARG A 142 4.35 -9.02 3.50
N PHE A 143 5.31 -8.82 2.60
CA PHE A 143 6.65 -9.39 2.74
C PHE A 143 7.42 -8.83 3.94
N ILE A 144 7.25 -7.53 4.25
CA ILE A 144 7.86 -6.95 5.45
C ILE A 144 7.30 -7.57 6.74
N THR A 145 6.03 -8.02 6.75
CA THR A 145 5.45 -8.67 7.94
C THR A 145 6.15 -9.95 8.36
N TRP A 146 6.91 -10.59 7.47
CA TRP A 146 7.72 -11.76 7.80
C TRP A 146 8.97 -11.42 8.60
N ARG A 147 9.43 -10.16 8.55
CA ARG A 147 10.60 -9.68 9.30
C ARG A 147 10.18 -8.99 10.58
N HIS A 148 9.21 -8.08 10.50
CA HIS A 148 8.72 -7.35 11.67
C HIS A 148 7.22 -7.05 11.58
N SER A 149 6.55 -7.10 12.73
CA SER A 149 5.19 -6.59 12.86
C SER A 149 5.19 -5.07 12.88
N PHE A 150 4.13 -4.47 12.34
CA PHE A 150 3.96 -3.03 12.32
C PHE A 150 2.49 -2.63 12.42
N HIS A 151 2.26 -1.45 13.00
CA HIS A 151 0.97 -0.79 12.88
C HIS A 151 0.85 -0.17 11.49
N ALA A 152 -0.21 -0.48 10.74
CA ALA A 152 -0.49 0.23 9.50
C ALA A 152 -1.19 1.56 9.82
N MET A 153 -0.60 2.69 9.45
CA MET A 153 -1.34 3.94 9.49
C MET A 153 -2.45 3.89 8.43
N TYR A 154 -3.69 4.18 8.81
CA TYR A 154 -4.83 4.03 7.89
C TYR A 154 -5.87 5.13 8.05
N ARG A 155 -6.69 5.25 6.99
CA ARG A 155 -7.94 6.00 6.96
C ARG A 155 -9.10 5.03 6.81
N SER A 156 -10.17 5.21 7.56
CA SER A 156 -11.36 4.36 7.45
C SER A 156 -11.98 4.43 6.06
N HIS A 157 -12.39 3.28 5.54
CA HIS A 157 -13.09 3.19 4.27
C HIS A 157 -14.58 3.48 4.45
N LYS A 158 -15.22 4.12 3.47
CA LYS A 158 -16.64 4.53 3.57
C LYS A 158 -17.62 3.34 3.62
N ASN A 159 -17.28 2.25 2.93
CA ASN A 159 -18.07 1.02 2.97
C ASN A 159 -17.67 0.17 4.17
N SER A 160 -18.59 -0.04 5.12
CA SER A 160 -18.33 -0.72 6.38
C SER A 160 -17.92 -2.18 6.24
N LEU A 161 -18.48 -2.92 5.28
CA LEU A 161 -18.09 -4.32 5.05
C LEU A 161 -16.66 -4.41 4.49
N TYR A 162 -16.34 -3.58 3.49
CA TYR A 162 -14.99 -3.54 2.95
C TYR A 162 -13.97 -3.10 4.00
N GLU A 163 -14.30 -2.09 4.81
CA GLU A 163 -13.48 -1.67 5.96
C GLU A 163 -13.20 -2.84 6.90
N ALA A 164 -14.25 -3.56 7.29
CA ALA A 164 -14.15 -4.68 8.22
C ALA A 164 -13.23 -5.78 7.70
N VAL A 165 -13.36 -6.13 6.42
CA VAL A 165 -12.53 -7.16 5.76
C VAL A 165 -11.08 -6.68 5.62
N MET A 166 -10.88 -5.48 5.07
CA MET A 166 -9.55 -4.88 4.89
C MET A 166 -8.80 -4.80 6.22
N ARG A 167 -9.47 -4.31 7.27
CA ARG A 167 -8.91 -4.23 8.61
C ARG A 167 -8.55 -5.60 9.14
N ARG A 168 -9.45 -6.58 9.06
CA ARG A 168 -9.18 -7.96 9.53
C ARG A 168 -7.96 -8.56 8.84
N GLU A 169 -7.87 -8.47 7.51
CA GLU A 169 -6.74 -9.07 6.79
C GLU A 169 -5.44 -8.33 7.06
N ARG A 170 -5.44 -6.98 7.10
CA ARG A 170 -4.24 -6.20 7.46
C ARG A 170 -3.78 -6.51 8.88
N GLU A 171 -4.68 -6.55 9.87
CA GLU A 171 -4.38 -6.92 11.27
C GLU A 171 -3.80 -8.32 11.37
N ARG A 172 -4.44 -9.29 10.71
CA ARG A 172 -3.99 -10.68 10.67
C ARG A 172 -2.58 -10.78 10.08
N ARG A 173 -2.29 -10.02 9.01
CA ARG A 173 -1.01 -10.09 8.32
C ARG A 173 0.09 -9.32 9.07
N SER A 174 -0.16 -8.09 9.52
CA SER A 174 0.82 -7.24 10.21
C SER A 174 1.01 -7.58 11.69
N ARG A 175 0.13 -8.41 12.26
CA ARG A 175 0.12 -8.85 13.68
C ARG A 175 -0.11 -7.71 14.68
N LEU A 176 -0.49 -6.52 14.20
CA LEU A 176 -0.79 -5.35 15.03
C LEU A 176 -1.99 -4.58 14.47
N PRO A 177 -2.83 -3.97 15.33
CA PRO A 177 -3.99 -3.18 14.90
C PRO A 177 -3.54 -1.96 14.07
N PRO A 178 -4.25 -1.58 13.00
CA PRO A 178 -3.93 -0.36 12.28
C PRO A 178 -4.26 0.86 13.16
N LEU A 179 -3.52 1.94 12.97
CA LEU A 179 -3.67 3.17 13.74
C LEU A 179 -4.29 4.26 12.86
N PRO A 180 -5.40 4.90 13.27
CA PRO A 180 -5.97 6.01 12.52
C PRO A 180 -4.95 7.14 12.39
N HIS A 181 -4.80 7.71 11.19
CA HIS A 181 -3.84 8.81 10.97
C HIS A 181 -4.13 10.07 11.80
N GLU A 182 -5.38 10.26 12.24
CA GLU A 182 -5.81 11.39 13.07
C GLU A 182 -5.39 11.23 14.53
N ASN A 183 -5.11 10.00 14.97
CA ASN A 183 -4.81 9.68 16.36
C ASN A 183 -3.29 9.72 16.61
N LEU A 184 -2.76 10.94 16.67
CA LEU A 184 -1.35 11.18 16.97
C LEU A 184 -0.90 10.57 18.30
N ARG A 185 -1.79 10.54 19.31
CA ARG A 185 -1.46 10.02 20.64
C ARG A 185 -1.15 8.52 20.59
N ASP A 186 -1.92 7.73 19.86
CA ASP A 186 -1.68 6.29 19.72
C ASP A 186 -0.45 5.99 18.86
N LEU A 187 -0.19 6.80 17.82
CA LEU A 187 1.05 6.72 17.03
C LEU A 187 2.29 6.95 17.91
N LEU A 188 2.31 8.02 18.70
CA LEU A 188 3.43 8.32 19.61
C LEU A 188 3.62 7.24 20.69
N ARG A 189 2.52 6.67 21.21
CA ARG A 189 2.59 5.54 22.15
C ARG A 189 3.18 4.29 21.50
N ALA A 190 2.86 4.02 20.23
CA ALA A 190 3.42 2.89 19.50
C ALA A 190 4.94 3.02 19.36
N PHE A 191 5.43 4.20 18.95
CA PHE A 191 6.88 4.46 18.87
C PHE A 191 7.57 4.33 20.24
N LYS A 192 6.99 4.91 21.29
CA LYS A 192 7.52 4.80 22.67
C LYS A 192 7.61 3.34 23.16
N ARG A 193 6.79 2.44 22.61
CA ARG A 193 6.82 0.99 22.88
C ARG A 193 7.74 0.22 21.93
N GLY A 194 8.61 0.91 21.19
CA GLY A 194 9.55 0.32 20.25
C GLY A 194 8.89 -0.33 19.04
N LYS A 195 7.66 0.05 18.66
CA LYS A 195 6.94 -0.55 17.53
C LYS A 195 7.19 0.19 16.23
N ALA A 196 7.14 -0.55 15.12
CA ALA A 196 7.15 0.02 13.79
C ALA A 196 5.75 0.52 13.40
N VAL A 197 5.70 1.64 12.69
CA VAL A 197 4.49 2.17 12.06
C VAL A 197 4.76 2.33 10.57
N TRP A 198 3.96 1.66 9.75
CA TRP A 198 3.98 1.77 8.30
C TRP A 198 3.30 3.07 7.85
N TYR A 199 3.96 3.84 7.00
CA TYR A 199 3.50 5.15 6.58
C TYR A 199 3.87 5.51 5.12
N ALA A 200 2.91 6.08 4.39
CA ALA A 200 3.06 6.53 3.01
C ALA A 200 2.61 8.00 2.83
N PRO A 201 3.54 8.98 2.81
CA PRO A 201 3.23 10.41 2.83
C PRO A 201 3.21 11.09 1.45
N ASP A 202 3.21 10.33 0.36
CA ASP A 202 3.31 10.83 -1.03
C ASP A 202 1.98 11.35 -1.60
N GLN A 203 0.98 11.61 -0.75
CA GLN A 203 -0.30 12.20 -1.15
C GLN A 203 -0.51 13.58 -0.53
N ASN A 204 -1.16 14.46 -1.29
CA ASN A 204 -1.53 15.79 -0.83
C ASN A 204 -2.81 15.73 0.03
N HIS A 205 -2.73 16.23 1.26
CA HIS A 205 -3.86 16.35 2.20
C HIS A 205 -4.30 17.80 2.45
N GLY A 206 -3.91 18.72 1.57
CA GLY A 206 -4.19 20.15 1.68
C GLY A 206 -3.03 20.93 2.30
N LEU A 207 -3.23 22.24 2.45
CA LEU A 207 -2.18 23.18 2.86
C LEU A 207 -1.82 23.06 4.35
N ARG A 208 -2.74 22.55 5.17
CA ARG A 208 -2.52 22.45 6.61
C ARG A 208 -1.43 21.42 6.91
N ASN A 209 -0.41 21.83 7.66
CA ASN A 209 0.77 21.01 7.97
C ASN A 209 1.55 20.53 6.74
N SER A 210 1.49 21.29 5.65
CA SER A 210 2.22 21.01 4.42
C SER A 210 3.19 22.13 4.08
N VAL A 211 4.23 21.80 3.35
CA VAL A 211 5.21 22.73 2.79
C VAL A 211 5.33 22.48 1.30
N PHE A 212 5.65 23.52 0.53
CA PHE A 212 6.01 23.34 -0.87
C PHE A 212 7.49 23.02 -0.97
N VAL A 213 7.82 21.82 -1.44
CA VAL A 213 9.19 21.38 -1.68
C VAL A 213 9.29 20.78 -3.08
N PRO A 214 10.47 20.82 -3.73
CA PRO A 214 10.63 20.23 -5.05
C PRO A 214 10.41 18.72 -5.03
N PHE A 215 9.54 18.23 -5.90
CA PHE A 215 9.39 16.81 -6.23
C PHE A 215 9.52 16.67 -7.75
N PHE A 216 10.56 15.98 -8.21
CA PHE A 216 10.99 16.00 -9.63
C PHE A 216 11.18 17.43 -10.17
N GLY A 217 11.74 18.33 -9.35
CA GLY A 217 11.94 19.73 -9.73
C GLY A 217 10.68 20.61 -9.71
N VAL A 218 9.50 20.03 -9.50
CA VAL A 218 8.23 20.77 -9.44
C VAL A 218 7.87 21.09 -7.99
N PRO A 219 7.62 22.36 -7.61
CA PRO A 219 7.13 22.72 -6.29
C PRO A 219 5.82 22.01 -5.97
N THR A 220 5.86 21.09 -5.00
CA THR A 220 4.74 20.20 -4.69
C THR A 220 4.36 20.30 -3.21
N CYS A 221 3.06 20.46 -2.94
CA CYS A 221 2.50 20.50 -1.59
C CYS A 221 2.70 19.15 -0.89
N THR A 222 3.64 19.11 0.06
CA THR A 222 4.13 17.90 0.72
C THR A 222 3.87 17.97 2.22
N ILE A 223 3.29 16.92 2.77
CA ILE A 223 2.93 16.86 4.19
C ILE A 223 4.18 16.73 5.09
N THR A 224 4.19 17.45 6.20
CA THR A 224 5.33 17.48 7.16
C THR A 224 5.24 16.41 8.25
N ALA A 225 4.26 15.51 8.17
CA ALA A 225 3.99 14.55 9.23
C ALA A 225 5.18 13.61 9.51
N THR A 226 5.91 13.14 8.49
CA THR A 226 7.08 12.28 8.67
C THR A 226 8.15 12.92 9.56
N SER A 227 8.58 14.15 9.23
CA SER A 227 9.64 14.84 9.96
C SER A 227 9.20 15.19 11.39
N ARG A 228 7.95 15.63 11.55
CA ARG A 228 7.38 15.94 12.87
C ARG A 228 7.25 14.70 13.76
N LEU A 229 6.77 13.58 13.21
CA LEU A 229 6.66 12.32 13.96
C LEU A 229 8.04 11.82 14.38
N ALA A 230 9.03 11.86 13.49
CA ALA A 230 10.40 11.47 13.81
C ALA A 230 10.99 12.33 14.93
N ALA A 231 10.85 13.66 14.84
CA ALA A 231 11.36 14.59 15.85
C ALA A 231 10.69 14.40 17.22
N LEU A 232 9.36 14.21 17.27
CA LEU A 232 8.61 14.06 18.52
C LEU A 232 8.83 12.70 19.20
N SER A 233 9.02 11.63 18.42
CA SER A 233 9.13 10.27 18.95
C SER A 233 10.57 9.79 19.15
N GLY A 234 11.53 10.38 18.42
CA GLY A 234 12.88 9.83 18.30
C GLY A 234 12.94 8.54 17.47
N ALA A 235 11.86 8.16 16.79
CA ALA A 235 11.82 6.99 15.91
C ALA A 235 12.72 7.19 14.69
N ALA A 236 13.42 6.13 14.30
CA ALA A 236 14.18 6.13 13.06
C ALA A 236 13.24 6.09 11.84
N VAL A 237 13.59 6.80 10.77
CA VAL A 237 12.88 6.70 9.49
C VAL A 237 13.62 5.68 8.63
N VAL A 238 12.96 4.58 8.29
CA VAL A 238 13.52 3.52 7.44
C VAL A 238 12.70 3.47 6.15
N PRO A 239 13.22 4.00 5.03
CA PRO A 239 12.55 3.92 3.74
C PRO A 239 12.67 2.51 3.16
N TYR A 240 11.61 2.07 2.48
CA TYR A 240 11.63 0.89 1.62
C TYR A 240 10.71 1.14 0.41
N PHE A 241 10.98 0.43 -0.69
CA PHE A 241 10.11 0.49 -1.87
C PHE A 241 9.96 -0.91 -2.46
N PRO A 242 8.73 -1.42 -2.62
CA PRO A 242 8.51 -2.68 -3.31
C PRO A 242 8.55 -2.48 -4.82
N ARG A 243 9.21 -3.40 -5.54
CA ARG A 243 9.20 -3.45 -7.00
C ARG A 243 8.96 -4.86 -7.48
N ARG A 244 8.32 -4.99 -8.64
CA ARG A 244 8.17 -6.25 -9.36
C ARG A 244 9.42 -6.52 -10.17
N LEU A 245 9.90 -7.76 -10.15
CA LEU A 245 10.98 -8.26 -10.99
C LEU A 245 10.46 -8.68 -12.37
N ALA A 246 11.37 -8.96 -13.28
CA ALA A 246 11.03 -9.32 -14.64
C ALA A 246 10.28 -10.66 -14.71
N GLY A 247 9.28 -10.74 -15.60
CA GLY A 247 8.54 -11.97 -15.86
C GLY A 247 7.80 -12.47 -14.61
N THR A 248 8.09 -13.71 -14.21
CA THR A 248 7.46 -14.37 -13.06
C THR A 248 8.43 -14.54 -11.87
N ALA A 249 9.52 -13.77 -11.84
CA ALA A 249 10.58 -13.92 -10.85
C ALA A 249 10.22 -13.41 -9.44
N GLY A 250 9.11 -12.67 -9.30
CA GLY A 250 8.66 -12.09 -8.04
C GLY A 250 8.24 -10.64 -8.18
#